data_AF-A0A7C4PSQ7-F1
#
_entry.id   AF-A0A7C4PSQ7-F1
#
_cell.length_a   1.000
_cell.length_b   1.000
_cell.length_c   1.000
_cell.angle_alpha   90.00
_cell.angle_beta   90.00
_cell.angle_gamma   90.00
#
_symmetry.space_group_name_H-M   'P 1'
#
loop_
_entity.id
_entity.type
_entity.pdbx_description
1 polymer ?
#
loop_
_entity_poly.entity_id
_entity_poly.type
_entity_poly.pdbx_seq_one_letter_code
_entity_poly.pdbx_strand_id
1 'polypeptide(L)'
;MEIETARWIEIGITAGGLALWAAALGFTLRSLREPAMPDPENPERSLPLPADTLAGRVEAAGRADELAPQLIEVFARKLTGGGKFDLVERGRSHFEFTTEGGFGPRFASGRVELRPLGAERTEAFYRVRLAGAGGARVMAWLFLALGLTAIVCGAWLILTQVAVHPNPAVRKQVFQGFQIVHFLWPPFLFAGRYRRLRQFARSSIEGAIHNLRFLAAPRG
;
A
#
# COMPACT_ATOMS: atom_id res chain seq x y z
N MET A 1 -36.91 29.30 1.18
CA MET A 1 -36.48 27.96 0.74
C MET A 1 -37.52 27.00 1.26
N GLU A 2 -38.31 26.44 0.35
CA GLU A 2 -39.37 25.50 0.70
C GLU A 2 -38.75 24.20 1.25
N ILE A 3 -39.49 23.52 2.12
CA ILE A 3 -39.06 22.25 2.75
C ILE A 3 -38.66 21.23 1.68
N GLU A 4 -39.37 21.25 0.55
CA GLU A 4 -39.10 20.41 -0.62
C GLU A 4 -37.71 20.67 -1.23
N THR A 5 -37.32 21.94 -1.40
CA THR A 5 -35.98 22.29 -1.89
C THR A 5 -34.88 21.78 -0.96
N ALA A 6 -35.07 21.90 0.36
CA ALA A 6 -34.11 21.41 1.35
C ALA A 6 -33.91 19.89 1.23
N ARG A 7 -35.00 19.15 1.07
CA ARG A 7 -35.01 17.70 0.92
C ARG A 7 -34.27 17.25 -0.33
N TRP A 8 -34.48 17.92 -1.46
CA TRP A 8 -33.78 17.58 -2.71
C TRP A 8 -32.27 17.87 -2.64
N ILE A 9 -31.87 18.99 -2.02
CA ILE A 9 -30.46 19.32 -1.81
C ILE A 9 -29.80 18.24 -0.94
N GLU A 10 -30.47 17.82 0.15
CA GLU A 10 -29.96 16.77 1.03
C GLU A 10 -29.82 15.42 0.31
N ILE A 11 -30.84 14.99 -0.44
CA ILE A 11 -30.77 13.78 -1.26
C ILE A 11 -29.58 13.85 -2.21
N GLY A 12 -29.38 14.99 -2.87
CA GLY A 12 -28.25 15.20 -3.78
C GLY A 12 -26.89 15.08 -3.07
N ILE A 13 -26.74 15.67 -1.89
CA ILE A 13 -25.50 15.60 -1.10
C ILE A 13 -25.25 14.18 -0.59
N THR A 14 -26.25 13.51 -0.04
CA THR A 14 -26.10 12.13 0.45
C THR A 14 -25.78 11.18 -0.70
N ALA A 15 -26.45 11.31 -1.86
CA ALA A 15 -26.14 10.52 -3.05
C ALA A 15 -24.70 10.78 -3.55
N GLY A 16 -24.27 12.05 -3.59
CA GLY A 16 -22.89 12.40 -3.94
C GLY A 16 -21.86 11.84 -2.96
N GLY A 17 -22.14 11.92 -1.66
CA GLY A 17 -21.30 11.35 -0.60
C GLY A 17 -21.18 9.83 -0.70
N LEU A 18 -22.29 9.13 -0.93
CA LEU A 18 -22.31 7.67 -1.15
C LEU A 18 -21.54 7.27 -2.41
N ALA A 19 -21.69 8.02 -3.51
CA ALA A 19 -20.95 7.77 -4.74
C ALA A 19 -19.43 7.94 -4.53
N LEU A 20 -19.02 9.01 -3.84
CA LEU A 20 -17.61 9.23 -3.50
C LEU A 20 -17.07 8.15 -2.56
N TRP A 21 -17.86 7.74 -1.56
CA TRP A 21 -17.51 6.64 -0.66
C TRP A 21 -17.34 5.33 -1.42
N ALA A 22 -18.25 5.01 -2.33
CA ALA A 22 -18.18 3.80 -3.16
C ALA A 22 -16.94 3.82 -4.07
N ALA A 23 -16.59 4.99 -4.63
CA ALA A 23 -15.36 5.17 -5.38
C ALA A 23 -14.11 4.96 -4.50
N ALA A 24 -14.10 5.48 -3.27
CA ALA A 24 -13.03 5.30 -2.30
C ALA A 24 -12.85 3.83 -1.90
N LEU A 25 -13.95 3.12 -1.65
CA LEU A 25 -13.97 1.69 -1.38
C LEU A 25 -13.42 0.92 -2.58
N GLY A 26 -13.92 1.19 -3.79
CA GLY A 26 -13.45 0.55 -5.01
C GLY A 26 -11.97 0.77 -5.26
N PHE A 27 -11.46 1.98 -5.03
CA PHE A 27 -10.04 2.30 -5.11
C PHE A 27 -9.22 1.52 -4.07
N THR A 28 -9.68 1.49 -2.82
CA THR A 28 -9.01 0.76 -1.73
C THR A 28 -8.97 -0.73 -2.03
N LEU A 29 -10.09 -1.34 -2.43
CA LEU A 29 -10.16 -2.74 -2.83
C LEU A 29 -9.24 -3.08 -4.01
N ARG A 30 -9.18 -2.22 -5.03
CA ARG A 30 -8.26 -2.39 -6.16
C ARG A 30 -6.80 -2.27 -5.73
N SER A 31 -6.49 -1.36 -4.82
CA SER A 31 -5.13 -1.21 -4.29
C SER A 31 -4.67 -2.39 -3.43
N LEU A 32 -5.62 -3.14 -2.86
CA LEU A 32 -5.37 -4.35 -2.07
C LEU A 32 -5.33 -5.62 -2.91
N ARG A 33 -5.84 -5.60 -4.15
CA ARG A 33 -5.74 -6.74 -5.06
C ARG A 33 -4.32 -6.83 -5.57
N GLU A 34 -3.65 -7.91 -5.18
CA GLU A 34 -2.31 -8.21 -5.67
C GLU A 34 -2.38 -9.09 -6.91
N PRO A 35 -1.55 -8.83 -7.93
CA PRO A 35 -1.29 -9.83 -8.94
C PRO A 35 -0.61 -11.02 -8.26
N ALA A 36 -1.19 -12.21 -8.41
CA ALA A 36 -0.55 -13.42 -7.92
C ALA A 36 0.77 -13.63 -8.67
N MET A 37 1.84 -13.93 -7.94
CA MET A 37 3.13 -14.22 -8.54
C MET A 37 3.15 -15.71 -8.90
N PRO A 38 3.61 -16.09 -10.11
CA PRO A 38 3.87 -17.49 -10.43
C PRO A 38 4.81 -18.08 -9.38
N ASP A 39 4.48 -19.25 -8.87
CA ASP A 39 5.36 -19.99 -7.98
C ASP A 39 6.65 -20.33 -8.76
N PRO A 40 7.83 -19.93 -8.26
CA PRO A 40 9.07 -20.23 -8.93
C PRO A 40 9.24 -21.74 -9.12
N GLU A 41 8.77 -22.59 -8.21
CA GLU A 41 8.86 -24.05 -8.37
C GLU A 41 7.79 -24.61 -9.32
N ASN A 42 6.67 -23.91 -9.47
CA ASN A 42 5.57 -24.31 -10.33
C ASN A 42 4.89 -23.08 -10.96
N PRO A 43 5.34 -22.63 -12.15
CA PRO A 43 4.82 -21.42 -12.78
C PRO A 43 3.30 -21.43 -13.04
N GLU A 44 2.69 -22.62 -13.11
CA GLU A 44 1.24 -22.80 -13.29
C GLU A 44 0.47 -22.61 -11.98
N ARG A 45 1.14 -22.68 -10.83
CA ARG A 45 0.58 -22.34 -9.52
C ARG A 45 0.87 -20.89 -9.20
N SER A 46 -0.19 -20.11 -9.03
CA SER A 46 -0.09 -18.78 -8.45
C SER A 46 -0.57 -18.84 -7.01
N LEU A 47 0.34 -18.69 -6.04
CA LEU A 47 -0.06 -18.65 -4.63
C LEU A 47 -0.54 -17.23 -4.28
N PRO A 48 -1.68 -17.09 -3.57
CA PRO A 48 -2.10 -15.79 -3.07
C PRO A 48 -1.07 -15.29 -2.08
N LEU A 49 -0.51 -14.12 -2.36
CA LEU A 49 0.45 -13.47 -1.47
C LEU A 49 -0.29 -12.69 -0.38
N PRO A 50 0.26 -12.64 0.85
CA PRO A 50 -0.23 -11.73 1.87
C PRO A 50 -0.21 -10.29 1.34
N ALA A 51 -1.22 -9.49 1.67
CA ALA A 51 -1.37 -8.13 1.14
C ALA A 51 -0.25 -7.15 1.53
N ASP A 52 0.61 -7.50 2.47
CA ASP A 52 1.81 -6.75 2.84
C ASP A 52 3.08 -7.27 2.16
N THR A 53 2.95 -8.24 1.27
CA THR A 53 4.06 -8.84 0.54
C THR A 53 4.17 -8.21 -0.85
N LEU A 54 5.39 -7.84 -1.20
CA LEU A 54 5.75 -7.41 -2.54
C LEU A 54 6.56 -8.53 -3.18
N ALA A 55 6.17 -8.89 -4.38
CA ALA A 55 6.81 -9.92 -5.18
C ALA A 55 7.19 -9.36 -6.54
N GLY A 56 8.31 -9.82 -7.08
CA GLY A 56 8.70 -9.51 -8.45
C GLY A 56 9.86 -10.35 -8.94
N ARG A 57 10.19 -10.14 -10.21
CA ARG A 57 11.30 -10.77 -10.92
C ARG A 57 12.07 -9.69 -11.65
N VAL A 58 13.39 -9.78 -11.63
CA VAL A 58 14.26 -8.84 -12.34
C VAL A 58 15.52 -9.57 -12.79
N GLU A 59 15.95 -9.29 -14.01
CA GLU A 59 17.18 -9.86 -14.57
C GLU A 59 18.38 -9.00 -14.19
N ALA A 60 19.44 -9.65 -13.72
CA ALA A 60 20.73 -9.06 -13.39
C ALA A 60 21.83 -9.70 -14.23
N ALA A 61 22.86 -8.91 -14.56
CA ALA A 61 24.03 -9.40 -15.26
C ALA A 61 25.07 -9.94 -14.27
N GLY A 62 25.52 -11.18 -14.46
CA GLY A 62 26.44 -11.89 -13.58
C GLY A 62 25.92 -13.27 -13.17
N ARG A 63 26.79 -14.05 -12.52
CA ARG A 63 26.47 -15.38 -12.01
C ARG A 63 25.83 -15.32 -10.63
N ALA A 64 24.93 -16.25 -10.34
CA ALA A 64 24.14 -16.23 -9.11
C ALA A 64 24.98 -16.25 -7.83
N ASP A 65 26.07 -17.03 -7.84
CA ASP A 65 27.03 -17.18 -6.73
C ASP A 65 27.81 -15.88 -6.43
N GLU A 66 28.12 -15.10 -7.47
CA GLU A 66 28.76 -13.79 -7.34
C GLU A 66 27.77 -12.70 -6.90
N LEU A 67 26.53 -12.76 -7.38
CA LEU A 67 25.49 -11.76 -7.12
C LEU A 67 24.89 -11.88 -5.72
N ALA A 68 24.76 -13.10 -5.18
CA ALA A 68 24.20 -13.32 -3.84
C ALA A 68 24.86 -12.49 -2.73
N PRO A 69 26.20 -12.52 -2.53
CA PRO A 69 26.85 -11.72 -1.48
C PRO A 69 26.71 -10.21 -1.72
N GLN A 70 26.79 -9.77 -2.98
CA GLN A 70 26.63 -8.36 -3.34
C GLN A 70 25.21 -7.86 -3.04
N LEU A 71 24.20 -8.67 -3.33
CA LEU A 71 22.80 -8.39 -2.99
C LEU A 71 22.60 -8.27 -1.49
N ILE A 72 23.10 -9.23 -0.71
CA ILE A 72 23.01 -9.19 0.76
C ILE A 72 23.59 -7.87 1.28
N GLU A 73 24.76 -7.47 0.78
CA GLU A 73 25.43 -6.25 1.20
C GLU A 73 24.65 -4.98 0.80
N VAL A 74 24.08 -4.94 -0.40
CA VAL A 74 23.24 -3.83 -0.88
C VAL A 74 21.94 -3.74 -0.07
N PHE A 75 21.30 -4.87 0.22
CA PHE A 75 20.10 -4.92 1.06
C PHE A 75 20.40 -4.43 2.47
N ALA A 76 21.49 -4.91 3.08
CA ALA A 76 21.92 -4.51 4.42
C ALA A 76 22.21 -3.00 4.53
N ARG A 77 22.84 -2.40 3.51
CA ARG A 77 23.25 -0.98 3.55
C ARG A 77 22.17 0.00 3.08
N LYS A 78 21.42 -0.33 2.04
CA LYS A 78 20.55 0.64 1.35
C LYS A 78 19.06 0.46 1.63
N LEU A 79 18.62 -0.77 1.88
CA LEU A 79 17.19 -1.09 1.94
C LEU A 79 16.65 -1.16 3.36
N THR A 80 17.51 -1.15 4.38
CA THR A 80 17.12 -1.16 5.79
C THR A 80 16.74 0.20 6.35
N GLY A 81 17.06 1.30 5.67
CA GLY A 81 16.79 2.66 6.18
C GLY A 81 17.43 2.92 7.54
N GLY A 82 18.60 2.34 7.81
CA GLY A 82 19.29 2.40 9.09
C GLY A 82 18.78 1.44 10.17
N GLY A 83 17.87 0.51 9.82
CA GLY A 83 17.48 -0.60 10.68
C GLY A 83 18.54 -1.70 10.75
N LYS A 84 18.44 -2.57 11.76
CA LYS A 84 19.28 -3.77 11.88
C LYS A 84 18.86 -4.78 10.81
N PHE A 85 19.83 -5.25 10.03
CA PHE A 85 19.65 -6.30 9.04
C PHE A 85 20.15 -7.61 9.63
N ASP A 86 19.28 -8.61 9.73
CA ASP A 86 19.63 -9.95 10.19
C ASP A 86 19.42 -10.94 9.03
N LEU A 87 20.48 -11.65 8.68
CA LEU A 87 20.42 -12.71 7.68
C LEU A 87 19.95 -14.00 8.36
N VAL A 88 18.77 -14.48 7.98
CA VAL A 88 18.15 -15.68 8.58
C VAL A 88 18.68 -16.94 7.92
N GLU A 89 18.76 -16.94 6.59
CA GLU A 89 19.23 -18.08 5.82
C GLU A 89 20.11 -17.61 4.65
N ARG A 90 21.19 -18.35 4.39
CA ARG A 90 22.08 -18.11 3.25
C ARG A 90 22.35 -19.40 2.49
N GLY A 91 21.74 -19.52 1.32
CA GLY A 91 22.07 -20.53 0.33
C GLY A 91 23.07 -20.02 -0.72
N ARG A 92 23.37 -20.88 -1.69
CA ARG A 92 24.18 -20.49 -2.87
C ARG A 92 23.41 -19.60 -3.85
N SER A 93 22.12 -19.84 -3.96
CA SER A 93 21.22 -19.21 -4.93
C SER A 93 20.01 -18.57 -4.25
N HIS A 94 20.00 -18.44 -2.93
CA HIS A 94 18.94 -17.77 -2.21
C HIS A 94 19.43 -17.21 -0.90
N PHE A 95 18.70 -16.22 -0.37
CA PHE A 95 18.88 -15.78 1.00
C PHE A 95 17.56 -15.27 1.58
N GLU A 96 17.42 -15.42 2.88
CA GLU A 96 16.31 -14.90 3.67
C GLU A 96 16.83 -13.92 4.71
N PHE A 97 16.06 -12.85 4.95
CA PHE A 97 16.45 -11.82 5.88
C PHE A 97 15.24 -11.28 6.65
N THR A 98 15.54 -10.71 7.81
CA THR A 98 14.64 -9.90 8.62
C THR A 98 15.27 -8.55 8.91
N THR A 99 14.43 -7.55 9.16
CA THR A 99 14.89 -6.22 9.50
C THR A 99 14.11 -5.66 10.68
N GLU A 100 14.84 -5.08 11.64
CA GLU A 100 14.29 -4.48 12.85
C GLU A 100 14.66 -3.00 12.94
N GLY A 101 13.69 -2.13 13.26
CA GLY A 101 13.92 -0.68 13.42
C GLY A 101 14.07 0.12 12.12
N GLY A 102 14.73 1.29 12.19
CA GLY A 102 15.04 2.17 11.04
C GLY A 102 13.97 3.20 10.66
N PHE A 103 14.32 4.18 9.81
CA PHE A 103 13.41 5.19 9.23
C PHE A 103 13.38 5.04 7.69
N GLY A 104 12.23 4.72 7.08
CA GLY A 104 12.13 4.57 5.61
C GLY A 104 11.05 3.58 5.15
N PRO A 105 11.00 3.19 3.86
CA PRO A 105 10.19 2.06 3.42
C PRO A 105 10.73 0.79 4.08
N ARG A 106 10.16 0.44 5.22
CA ARG A 106 10.64 -0.69 6.01
C ARG A 106 10.25 -1.97 5.28
N PHE A 107 11.23 -2.76 4.86
CA PHE A 107 11.01 -4.19 4.76
C PHE A 107 10.90 -4.73 6.20
N ALA A 108 10.13 -5.79 6.41
CA ALA A 108 10.07 -6.50 7.69
C ALA A 108 10.85 -7.82 7.57
N SER A 109 10.68 -8.48 6.44
CA SER A 109 11.41 -9.67 6.06
C SER A 109 11.42 -9.81 4.55
N GLY A 110 12.27 -10.67 4.03
CA GLY A 110 12.23 -11.03 2.62
C GLY A 110 13.05 -12.25 2.29
N ARG A 111 12.74 -12.83 1.14
CA ARG A 111 13.46 -13.91 0.49
C ARG A 111 13.80 -13.47 -0.93
N VAL A 112 15.04 -13.71 -1.32
CA VAL A 112 15.50 -13.52 -2.69
C VAL A 112 16.05 -14.84 -3.18
N GLU A 113 15.59 -15.28 -4.34
CA GLU A 113 16.05 -16.46 -5.05
C GLU A 113 16.65 -16.04 -6.38
N LEU A 114 17.78 -16.65 -6.73
CA LEU A 114 18.58 -16.36 -7.90
C LEU A 114 18.57 -17.59 -8.79
N ARG A 115 18.18 -17.42 -10.05
CA ARG A 115 18.15 -18.49 -11.04
C ARG A 115 19.05 -18.13 -12.21
N PRO A 116 20.01 -18.99 -12.59
CA PRO A 116 20.84 -18.71 -13.75
C PRO A 116 19.98 -18.67 -15.02
N LEU A 117 20.15 -17.63 -15.81
CA LEU A 117 19.54 -17.42 -17.13
C LEU A 117 20.64 -17.46 -18.19
N GLY A 118 21.37 -18.58 -18.26
CA GLY A 118 22.59 -18.74 -19.05
C GLY A 118 23.87 -18.48 -18.25
N ALA A 119 24.99 -18.30 -18.94
CA ALA A 119 26.32 -18.23 -18.32
C ALA A 119 26.61 -16.93 -17.55
N GLU A 120 26.00 -15.82 -17.97
CA GLU A 120 26.36 -14.46 -17.51
C GLU A 120 25.13 -13.62 -17.10
N ARG A 121 23.97 -14.27 -16.94
CA ARG A 121 22.73 -13.61 -16.51
C ARG A 121 22.07 -14.44 -15.44
N THR A 122 21.43 -13.75 -14.51
CA THR A 122 20.70 -14.37 -13.40
C THR A 122 19.37 -13.64 -13.24
N GLU A 123 18.28 -14.39 -13.16
CA GLU A 123 16.97 -13.87 -12.80
C GLU A 123 16.81 -13.91 -11.27
N ALA A 124 16.52 -12.76 -10.67
CA ALA A 124 16.27 -12.64 -9.25
C ALA A 124 14.76 -12.56 -8.98
N PHE A 125 14.24 -13.58 -8.31
CA PHE A 125 12.89 -13.62 -7.76
C PHE A 125 12.95 -13.12 -6.33
N TYR A 126 12.14 -12.12 -6.01
CA TYR A 126 12.10 -11.60 -4.65
C TYR A 126 10.68 -11.63 -4.11
N ARG A 127 10.58 -11.89 -2.81
CA ARG A 127 9.38 -11.77 -1.99
C ARG A 127 9.75 -11.04 -0.72
N VAL A 128 9.28 -9.82 -0.56
CA VAL A 128 9.59 -8.96 0.59
C VAL A 128 8.33 -8.50 1.25
N ARG A 129 8.25 -8.68 2.56
CA ARG A 129 7.17 -8.16 3.40
C ARG A 129 7.47 -6.71 3.77
N LEU A 130 6.50 -5.82 3.58
CA LEU A 130 6.59 -4.41 3.96
C LEU A 130 6.16 -4.24 5.42
N ALA A 131 7.00 -3.64 6.25
CA ALA A 131 6.66 -3.29 7.61
C ALA A 131 5.63 -2.14 7.62
N GLY A 132 4.64 -2.24 8.51
CA GLY A 132 3.59 -1.22 8.67
C GLY A 132 2.51 -1.20 7.58
N ALA A 133 2.63 -2.01 6.52
CA ALA A 133 1.59 -2.14 5.49
C ALA A 133 0.24 -2.60 6.06
N GLY A 134 0.26 -3.50 7.05
CA GLY A 134 -0.93 -3.92 7.79
C GLY A 134 -1.63 -2.75 8.51
N GLY A 135 -0.86 -1.86 9.14
CA GLY A 135 -1.41 -0.68 9.84
C GLY A 135 -2.10 0.29 8.89
N ALA A 136 -1.46 0.61 7.75
CA ALA A 136 -2.07 1.50 6.75
C ALA A 136 -3.39 0.93 6.19
N ARG A 137 -3.46 -0.39 5.99
CA ARG A 137 -4.69 -1.07 5.56
C ARG A 137 -5.77 -1.00 6.62
N VAL A 138 -5.46 -1.29 7.88
CA VAL A 138 -6.43 -1.20 9.00
C VAL A 138 -6.96 0.22 9.11
N MET A 139 -6.09 1.24 9.03
CA MET A 139 -6.51 2.63 9.04
C MET A 139 -7.43 2.96 7.86
N ALA A 140 -7.08 2.54 6.64
CA ALA A 140 -7.95 2.75 5.48
C ALA A 140 -9.36 2.16 5.68
N TRP A 141 -9.46 0.94 6.24
CA TRP A 141 -10.74 0.31 6.57
C TRP A 141 -11.50 1.04 7.67
N LEU A 142 -10.82 1.48 8.73
CA LEU A 142 -11.44 2.27 9.80
C LEU A 142 -12.02 3.57 9.26
N PHE A 143 -11.27 4.32 8.43
CA PHE A 143 -11.77 5.55 7.83
C PHE A 143 -12.92 5.31 6.85
N LEU A 144 -12.92 4.20 6.10
CA LEU A 144 -14.06 3.82 5.26
C LEU A 144 -15.29 3.51 6.10
N ALA A 145 -15.15 2.76 7.20
CA ALA A 145 -16.25 2.45 8.10
C ALA A 145 -16.80 3.72 8.78
N LEU A 146 -15.92 4.56 9.34
CA LEU A 146 -16.31 5.84 9.93
C LEU A 146 -16.96 6.77 8.92
N GLY A 147 -16.44 6.82 7.68
CA GLY A 147 -17.03 7.60 6.59
C GLY A 147 -18.45 7.15 6.24
N LEU A 148 -18.69 5.83 6.17
CA LEU A 148 -20.04 5.31 5.93
C LEU A 148 -20.99 5.64 7.08
N THR A 149 -20.55 5.41 8.32
CA THR A 149 -21.33 5.76 9.52
C THR A 149 -21.67 7.25 9.54
N ALA A 150 -20.72 8.12 9.21
CA ALA A 150 -20.95 9.57 9.15
C ALA A 150 -21.99 9.94 8.07
N ILE A 151 -21.96 9.30 6.90
CA ILE A 151 -22.96 9.53 5.84
C ILE A 151 -24.35 9.10 6.31
N VAL A 152 -24.46 7.88 6.86
CA VAL A 152 -25.76 7.32 7.28
C VAL A 152 -26.35 8.07 8.47
N CYS A 153 -25.57 8.23 9.55
CA CYS A 153 -26.01 8.95 10.75
C CYS A 153 -26.22 10.45 10.45
N GLY A 154 -25.41 11.03 9.57
CA GLY A 154 -25.55 12.41 9.15
C GLY A 154 -26.85 12.65 8.39
N ALA A 155 -27.15 11.84 7.38
CA ALA A 155 -28.41 11.90 6.66
C ALA A 155 -29.61 11.67 7.61
N TRP A 156 -29.52 10.69 8.50
CA TRP A 156 -30.59 10.44 9.48
C TRP A 156 -30.82 11.64 10.42
N LEU A 157 -29.76 12.25 10.94
CA LEU A 157 -29.85 13.41 11.83
C LEU A 157 -30.44 14.62 11.10
N ILE A 158 -30.05 14.85 9.85
CA ILE A 158 -30.57 15.96 9.05
C ILE A 158 -32.06 15.76 8.79
N LEU A 159 -32.48 14.57 8.33
CA LEU A 159 -33.89 14.27 8.07
C LEU A 159 -34.77 14.39 9.31
N THR A 160 -34.28 13.95 10.48
CA THR A 160 -35.12 13.85 11.70
C THR A 160 -35.08 15.10 12.57
N GLN A 161 -33.94 15.79 12.66
CA GLN A 161 -33.75 16.90 13.60
C GLN A 161 -33.59 18.25 12.90
N VAL A 162 -32.90 18.31 11.77
CA VAL A 162 -32.51 19.58 11.14
C VAL A 162 -33.58 20.06 10.16
N ALA A 163 -34.05 19.19 9.28
CA ALA A 163 -35.04 19.53 8.25
C ALA A 163 -36.37 20.00 8.86
N VAL A 164 -36.74 19.42 10.00
CA VAL A 164 -37.98 19.70 10.73
C VAL A 164 -37.84 20.90 11.69
N HIS A 165 -36.63 21.41 11.91
CA HIS A 165 -36.38 22.48 12.86
C HIS A 165 -37.09 23.78 12.41
N PRO A 166 -37.88 24.47 13.25
CA PRO A 166 -38.67 25.63 12.83
C PRO A 166 -37.80 26.82 12.42
N ASN A 167 -36.65 27.01 13.07
CA ASN A 167 -35.75 28.12 12.78
C ASN A 167 -34.87 27.86 11.54
N PRO A 168 -34.98 28.68 10.46
CA PRO A 168 -34.18 28.52 9.24
C PRO A 168 -32.68 28.80 9.42
N ALA A 169 -32.27 29.60 10.41
CA ALA A 169 -30.86 29.89 10.66
C ALA A 169 -30.12 28.65 11.15
N VAL A 170 -30.74 27.88 12.05
CA VAL A 170 -30.21 26.60 12.55
C VAL A 170 -30.03 25.60 11.42
N ARG A 171 -31.01 25.53 10.49
CA ARG A 171 -30.92 24.64 9.32
C ARG A 171 -29.70 24.96 8.45
N LYS A 172 -29.46 26.25 8.17
CA LYS A 172 -28.30 26.69 7.37
C LYS A 172 -26.96 26.46 8.08
N GLN A 173 -26.90 26.71 9.38
CA GLN A 173 -25.67 26.55 10.16
C GLN A 173 -25.25 25.09 10.29
N VAL A 174 -26.22 24.18 10.50
CA VAL A 174 -25.93 22.73 10.50
C VAL A 174 -25.46 22.26 9.13
N PHE A 175 -26.06 22.78 8.04
CA PHE A 175 -25.63 22.47 6.68
C PHE A 175 -24.18 22.89 6.40
N GLN A 176 -23.78 24.07 6.89
CA GLN A 176 -22.39 24.53 6.80
C GLN A 176 -21.43 23.69 7.67
N GLY A 177 -21.88 23.26 8.85
CA GLY A 177 -21.12 22.34 9.71
C GLY A 177 -20.87 20.97 9.06
N PHE A 178 -21.82 20.47 8.27
CA PHE A 178 -21.66 19.20 7.55
C PHE A 178 -20.65 19.26 6.39
N GLN A 179 -20.39 20.44 5.81
CA GLN A 179 -19.31 20.59 4.82
C GLN A 179 -17.90 20.41 5.43
N ILE A 180 -17.79 20.44 6.76
CA ILE A 180 -16.54 20.12 7.47
C ILE A 180 -16.29 18.59 7.48
N VAL A 181 -17.21 17.75 7.01
CA VAL A 181 -17.02 16.29 6.87
C VAL A 181 -16.10 15.98 5.68
N HIS A 182 -14.83 16.37 5.86
CA HIS A 182 -13.63 15.98 5.12
C HIS A 182 -13.23 14.51 5.39
N PHE A 183 -14.06 13.74 6.08
CA PHE A 183 -13.80 12.33 6.43
C PHE A 183 -13.69 11.39 5.23
N LEU A 184 -14.08 11.84 4.03
CA LEU A 184 -13.98 11.07 2.79
C LEU A 184 -12.60 11.16 2.11
N TRP A 185 -11.75 12.12 2.48
CA TRP A 185 -10.40 12.27 1.91
C TRP A 185 -9.35 11.30 2.49
N PRO A 186 -9.33 11.01 3.81
CA PRO A 186 -8.36 10.11 4.41
C PRO A 186 -8.25 8.74 3.73
N PRO A 187 -9.33 8.05 3.32
CA PRO A 187 -9.23 6.79 2.59
C PRO A 187 -8.38 6.89 1.31
N PHE A 188 -8.59 7.93 0.49
CA PHE A 188 -7.81 8.16 -0.73
C PHE A 188 -6.35 8.45 -0.43
N LEU A 189 -6.08 9.23 0.63
CA LEU A 189 -4.72 9.54 1.07
C LEU A 189 -3.98 8.29 1.56
N PHE A 190 -4.62 7.44 2.37
CA PHE A 190 -4.00 6.21 2.88
C PHE A 190 -3.80 5.17 1.79
N ALA A 191 -4.82 4.90 0.97
CA ALA A 191 -4.68 3.97 -0.15
C ALA A 191 -3.67 4.49 -1.20
N GLY A 192 -3.65 5.79 -1.46
CA GLY A 192 -2.67 6.44 -2.34
C GLY A 192 -1.25 6.35 -1.79
N ARG A 193 -1.05 6.62 -0.50
CA ARG A 193 0.24 6.48 0.18
C ARG A 193 0.73 5.02 0.16
N TYR A 194 -0.16 4.08 0.41
CA TYR A 194 0.15 2.65 0.34
C TYR A 194 0.60 2.23 -1.07
N ARG A 195 -0.12 2.65 -2.12
CA ARG A 195 0.28 2.38 -3.51
C ARG A 195 1.64 3.00 -3.86
N ARG A 196 1.88 4.26 -3.48
CA ARG A 196 3.17 4.93 -3.69
C ARG A 196 4.30 4.24 -2.95
N LEU A 197 4.08 3.83 -1.70
CA LEU A 197 5.06 3.10 -0.90
C LEU A 197 5.45 1.78 -1.58
N ARG A 198 4.47 1.01 -2.05
CA ARG A 198 4.72 -0.24 -2.78
C ARG A 198 5.50 0.00 -4.08
N GLN A 199 5.10 1.00 -4.86
CA GLN A 199 5.77 1.34 -6.10
C GLN A 199 7.22 1.78 -5.84
N PHE A 200 7.45 2.59 -4.82
CA PHE A 200 8.78 3.02 -4.39
C PHE A 200 9.65 1.85 -3.89
N ALA A 201 9.08 0.97 -3.06
CA ALA A 201 9.78 -0.22 -2.57
C ALA A 201 10.18 -1.14 -3.73
N ARG A 202 9.25 -1.34 -4.68
CA ARG A 202 9.50 -2.11 -5.90
C ARG A 202 10.62 -1.52 -6.75
N SER A 203 10.52 -0.24 -7.09
CA SER A 203 11.55 0.43 -7.89
C SER A 203 12.90 0.46 -7.17
N SER A 204 12.91 0.53 -5.83
CA SER A 204 14.14 0.49 -5.05
C SER A 204 14.80 -0.89 -5.11
N ILE A 205 14.03 -1.98 -5.00
CA ILE A 205 14.55 -3.35 -5.11
C ILE A 205 15.01 -3.63 -6.54
N GLU A 206 14.12 -3.43 -7.52
CA GLU A 206 14.43 -3.69 -8.93
C GLU A 206 15.62 -2.82 -9.39
N GLY A 207 15.66 -1.55 -8.99
CA GLY A 207 16.78 -0.66 -9.25
C GLY A 207 18.08 -1.09 -8.54
N ALA A 208 18.01 -1.60 -7.31
CA ALA A 208 19.18 -2.12 -6.61
C ALA A 208 19.74 -3.37 -7.31
N ILE A 209 18.87 -4.30 -7.69
CA ILE A 209 19.25 -5.54 -8.38
C ILE A 209 19.79 -5.25 -9.78
N HIS A 210 19.13 -4.37 -10.54
CA HIS A 210 19.57 -4.01 -11.89
C HIS A 210 20.93 -3.30 -11.89
N ASN A 211 21.18 -2.44 -10.90
CA ASN A 211 22.42 -1.66 -10.80
C ASN A 211 23.50 -2.33 -9.95
N LEU A 212 23.37 -3.62 -9.60
CA LEU A 212 24.23 -4.27 -8.61
C LEU A 212 25.72 -4.09 -8.90
N ARG A 213 26.11 -4.24 -10.18
CA ARG A 213 27.50 -4.09 -10.64
C ARG A 213 28.11 -2.73 -10.30
N PHE A 214 27.32 -1.66 -10.32
CA PHE A 214 27.77 -0.31 -9.97
C PHE A 214 27.72 -0.05 -8.47
N LEU A 215 26.82 -0.75 -7.75
CA LEU A 215 26.61 -0.55 -6.32
C LEU A 215 27.57 -1.36 -5.44
N ALA A 216 28.08 -2.48 -5.95
CA ALA A 216 29.01 -3.36 -5.26
C ALA A 216 30.48 -3.01 -5.52
N ALA A 217 30.77 -2.05 -6.41
CA ALA A 217 32.13 -1.60 -6.65
C ALA A 217 32.75 -1.03 -5.36
N PRO A 218 33.95 -1.48 -4.95
CA PRO A 218 34.62 -0.93 -3.78
C PRO A 218 34.83 0.58 -3.99
N ARG A 219 34.37 1.39 -3.03
CA ARG A 219 34.72 2.81 -3.01
C ARG A 219 36.20 2.88 -2.66
N GLY A 220 37.02 3.18 -3.67
CA GLY A 220 38.44 3.50 -3.49
C GLY A 220 38.65 4.73 -2.62
#